data_AF-A0A395M3I7-F1
#
_entry.id   AF-A0A395M3I7-F1
#
_cell.length_a   1.000
_cell.length_b   1.000
_cell.length_c   1.000
_cell.angle_alpha   90.00
_cell.angle_beta   90.00
_cell.angle_gamma   90.00
#
_symmetry.space_group_name_H-M   'P 1'
#
loop_
_entity.id
_entity.type
_entity.pdbx_description
1 polymer ?
#
loop_
_entity_poly.entity_id
_entity_poly.type
_entity_poly.pdbx_seq_one_letter_code
_entity_poly.pdbx_strand_id
1 'polypeptide(L)'
;MSKVTDELVEQFAKPLRSSGAMYAYLAPSRYPERFMLNTLPRPCHFKGRTLIIWGRHDMAFPPEKILPKFKELLPQAQEVIIEKTRHCPHDEDPHTFNAVLSDFLATAGD
;
A
#
# COMPACT_ATOMS: atom_id res chain seq x y z
N MET A 1 -22.50 14.42 5.58
CA MET A 1 -22.26 14.23 4.13
C MET A 1 -21.69 12.84 3.92
N SER A 2 -22.11 12.13 2.87
CA SER A 2 -21.51 10.84 2.51
C SER A 2 -20.04 11.07 2.13
N LYS A 3 -19.12 10.27 2.67
CA LYS A 3 -17.71 10.27 2.24
C LYS A 3 -17.54 9.68 0.84
N VAL A 4 -18.52 8.88 0.38
CA VAL A 4 -18.55 8.31 -0.96
C VAL A 4 -19.46 9.16 -1.82
N THR A 5 -18.89 9.84 -2.80
CA THR A 5 -19.59 10.69 -3.77
C THR A 5 -19.76 9.94 -5.10
N ASP A 6 -20.72 10.36 -5.92
CA ASP A 6 -20.90 9.80 -7.28
C ASP A 6 -19.66 10.01 -8.14
N GLU A 7 -18.97 11.13 -7.96
CA GLU A 7 -17.69 11.42 -8.61
C GLU A 7 -16.63 10.38 -8.22
N LEU A 8 -16.52 10.06 -6.92
CA LEU A 8 -15.59 9.05 -6.44
C LEU A 8 -15.94 7.66 -7.01
N VAL A 9 -17.23 7.31 -7.01
CA VAL A 9 -17.70 6.06 -7.62
C VAL A 9 -17.29 5.99 -9.09
N GLU A 10 -17.49 7.06 -9.85
CA GLU A 10 -17.15 7.10 -11.26
C GLU A 10 -15.64 7.02 -11.50
N GLN A 11 -14.81 7.63 -10.64
CA GLN A 11 -13.34 7.51 -10.72
C GLN A 11 -12.86 6.06 -10.58
N PHE A 12 -13.45 5.28 -9.66
CA PHE A 12 -13.13 3.86 -9.50
C PHE A 12 -13.77 2.95 -10.56
N ALA A 13 -14.99 3.27 -11.03
CA ALA A 13 -15.72 2.45 -11.99
C ALA A 13 -15.22 2.63 -13.43
N LYS A 14 -14.76 3.82 -13.81
CA LYS A 14 -14.36 4.14 -15.19
C LYS A 14 -13.25 3.24 -15.73
N PRO A 15 -12.15 2.94 -15.00
CA PRO A 15 -11.13 2.01 -15.48
C PRO A 15 -11.66 0.59 -15.73
N LEU A 16 -12.67 0.15 -14.99
CA LEU A 16 -13.26 -1.19 -15.15
C LEU A 16 -13.99 -1.38 -16.48
N ARG A 17 -14.32 -0.28 -17.18
CA ARG A 17 -15.03 -0.30 -18.46
C ARG A 17 -14.09 -0.41 -19.67
N SER A 18 -12.77 -0.30 -19.48
CA SER A 18 -11.83 -0.40 -20.60
C SER A 18 -11.67 -1.85 -21.08
N SER A 19 -11.46 -2.03 -22.38
CA SER A 19 -11.13 -3.34 -22.96
C SER A 19 -9.94 -3.96 -22.23
N GLY A 20 -10.14 -5.16 -21.70
CA GLY A 20 -9.13 -5.90 -20.95
C GLY A 20 -9.06 -5.63 -19.44
N ALA A 21 -9.84 -4.70 -18.90
CA ALA A 21 -9.89 -4.43 -17.45
C ALA A 21 -10.23 -5.68 -16.63
N MET A 22 -11.13 -6.53 -17.14
CA MET A 22 -11.46 -7.82 -16.53
C MET A 22 -10.22 -8.71 -16.32
N TYR A 23 -9.25 -8.71 -17.25
CA TYR A 23 -8.04 -9.52 -17.10
C TYR A 23 -7.16 -8.97 -15.98
N ALA A 24 -6.99 -7.64 -15.91
CA ALA A 24 -6.25 -7.00 -14.83
C ALA A 24 -6.89 -7.26 -13.46
N TYR A 25 -8.22 -7.15 -13.38
CA TYR A 25 -8.98 -7.38 -12.16
C TYR A 25 -8.90 -8.84 -11.68
N LEU A 26 -8.96 -9.81 -12.60
CA LEU A 26 -8.89 -11.24 -12.26
C LEU A 26 -7.46 -11.76 -12.07
N ALA A 27 -6.43 -11.01 -12.50
CA ALA A 27 -5.05 -11.48 -12.48
C ALA A 27 -4.56 -11.87 -11.07
N PRO A 28 -4.80 -11.09 -10.00
CA PRO A 28 -4.39 -11.48 -8.65
C PRO A 28 -5.03 -12.78 -8.17
N SER A 29 -6.26 -13.08 -8.59
CA SER A 29 -6.95 -14.33 -8.23
C SER A 29 -6.50 -15.51 -9.09
N ARG A 30 -6.18 -15.28 -10.37
CA ARG A 30 -5.73 -16.34 -11.30
C ARG A 30 -4.26 -16.70 -11.15
N TYR A 31 -3.43 -15.74 -10.73
CA TYR A 31 -1.98 -15.88 -10.61
C TYR A 31 -1.48 -15.30 -9.28
N PRO A 32 -2.02 -15.74 -8.12
CA PRO A 32 -1.70 -15.15 -6.82
C PRO A 32 -0.21 -15.16 -6.50
N GLU A 33 0.52 -16.17 -6.98
CA GLU A 33 1.96 -16.31 -6.81
C GLU A 33 2.76 -15.12 -7.37
N ARG A 34 2.23 -14.44 -8.40
CA ARG A 34 2.87 -13.26 -9.01
C ARG A 34 2.73 -12.00 -8.15
N PHE A 35 1.81 -12.01 -7.20
CA PHE A 35 1.53 -10.87 -6.31
C PHE A 35 1.99 -11.14 -4.88
N MET A 36 2.64 -12.28 -4.63
CA MET A 36 3.24 -12.59 -3.33
C MET A 36 4.74 -12.30 -3.32
N LEU A 37 5.26 -12.00 -2.13
CA LEU A 37 6.69 -11.71 -1.91
C LEU A 37 7.51 -12.96 -1.51
N ASN A 38 6.95 -14.15 -1.71
CA ASN A 38 7.52 -15.41 -1.22
C ASN A 38 8.76 -15.84 -2.01
N THR A 39 8.93 -15.34 -3.24
CA THR A 39 10.04 -15.67 -4.14
C THR A 39 11.26 -14.77 -3.96
N LEU A 40 11.15 -13.70 -3.14
CA LEU A 40 12.24 -12.75 -2.92
C LEU A 40 13.20 -13.27 -1.83
N PRO A 41 14.53 -13.07 -1.99
CA PRO A 41 15.49 -13.35 -0.94
C PRO A 41 15.25 -12.45 0.27
N ARG A 42 15.58 -12.95 1.47
CA ARG A 42 15.43 -12.24 2.76
C ARG A 42 16.81 -12.11 3.43
N PRO A 43 17.39 -10.90 3.52
CA PRO A 43 16.89 -9.63 2.97
C PRO A 43 16.99 -9.58 1.44
N CYS A 44 16.16 -8.74 0.83
CA CYS A 44 16.21 -8.55 -0.61
C CYS A 44 17.45 -7.73 -1.02
N HIS A 45 17.70 -7.69 -2.34
CA HIS A 45 18.89 -7.01 -2.87
C HIS A 45 18.77 -5.48 -2.88
N PHE A 46 17.57 -4.91 -2.68
CA PHE A 46 17.39 -3.46 -2.64
C PHE A 46 17.96 -2.86 -1.36
N LYS A 47 18.84 -1.86 -1.52
CA LYS A 47 19.54 -1.18 -0.42
C LYS A 47 19.16 0.29 -0.24
N GLY A 48 18.26 0.81 -1.07
CA GLY A 48 17.82 2.20 -0.97
C GLY A 48 16.97 2.45 0.28
N ARG A 49 16.74 3.74 0.55
CA ARG A 49 15.80 4.21 1.58
C ARG A 49 14.40 3.73 1.22
N THR A 50 13.70 3.15 2.20
CA THR A 50 12.34 2.63 2.02
C THR A 50 11.45 3.15 3.15
N LEU A 51 10.26 3.60 2.78
CA LEU A 51 9.17 3.89 3.70
C LEU A 51 8.02 2.91 3.45
N ILE A 52 7.52 2.30 4.52
CA ILE A 52 6.33 1.47 4.53
C ILE A 52 5.29 2.18 5.40
N ILE A 53 4.18 2.61 4.80
CA ILE A 53 3.05 3.22 5.50
C ILE A 53 1.90 2.23 5.51
N TRP A 54 1.30 1.98 6.67
CA TRP A 54 0.19 1.03 6.83
C TRP A 54 -0.93 1.61 7.69
N GLY A 55 -2.16 1.16 7.51
CA GLY A 55 -3.26 1.51 8.42
C GLY A 55 -3.40 0.52 9.57
N ARG A 56 -3.63 1.03 10.79
CA ARG A 56 -3.72 0.21 12.01
C ARG A 56 -4.77 -0.91 11.92
N HIS A 57 -5.87 -0.68 11.20
CA HIS A 57 -7.04 -1.56 11.17
C HIS A 57 -7.26 -2.21 9.80
N ASP A 58 -6.21 -2.37 9.00
CA ASP A 58 -6.31 -3.09 7.73
C ASP A 58 -6.72 -4.55 7.96
N MET A 59 -7.94 -4.90 7.55
CA MET A 59 -8.49 -6.25 7.68
C MET A 59 -8.13 -7.15 6.48
N ALA A 60 -7.81 -6.55 5.32
CA ALA A 60 -7.40 -7.30 4.14
C ALA A 60 -5.97 -7.82 4.32
N PHE A 61 -5.11 -6.98 4.89
CA PHE A 61 -3.72 -7.30 5.18
C PHE A 61 -3.34 -6.84 6.59
N PRO A 62 -3.60 -7.67 7.61
CA PRO A 62 -3.39 -7.29 9.00
C PRO A 62 -1.91 -6.95 9.29
N PRO A 63 -1.61 -5.74 9.79
CA PRO A 63 -0.24 -5.24 9.91
C PRO A 63 0.63 -6.16 10.78
N GLU A 64 0.07 -6.73 11.85
CA GLU A 64 0.78 -7.62 12.76
C GLU A 64 1.25 -8.93 12.11
N LYS A 65 0.64 -9.32 10.98
CA LYS A 65 1.02 -10.52 10.21
C LYS A 65 1.95 -10.20 9.04
N ILE A 66 1.87 -8.97 8.53
CA ILE A 66 2.46 -8.58 7.24
C ILE A 66 3.75 -7.78 7.45
N LEU A 67 3.77 -6.82 8.37
CA LEU A 67 4.93 -5.96 8.62
C LEU A 67 6.19 -6.73 9.07
N PRO A 68 6.11 -7.78 9.91
CA PRO A 68 7.28 -8.61 10.21
C PRO A 68 7.94 -9.22 8.97
N LYS A 69 7.13 -9.65 7.98
CA LYS A 69 7.63 -10.23 6.72
C LYS A 69 8.29 -9.18 5.83
N PHE A 70 7.82 -7.93 5.88
CA PHE A 70 8.48 -6.81 5.22
C PHE A 70 9.80 -6.45 5.91
N LYS A 71 9.87 -6.53 7.24
CA LYS A 71 11.12 -6.27 7.98
C LYS A 71 12.21 -7.29 7.66
N GLU A 72 11.85 -8.56 7.44
CA GLU A 72 12.79 -9.57 6.94
C GLU A 72 13.32 -9.26 5.54
N LEU A 73 12.48 -8.69 4.65
CA LEU A 73 12.86 -8.34 3.27
C LEU A 73 13.65 -7.05 3.19
N LEU A 74 13.26 -6.04 3.95
CA LEU A 74 13.77 -4.67 3.92
C LEU A 74 14.06 -4.22 5.35
N PRO A 75 15.12 -4.73 5.99
CA PRO A 75 15.44 -4.41 7.38
C PRO A 75 15.71 -2.91 7.59
N GLN A 76 16.17 -2.21 6.54
CA GLN A 76 16.39 -0.76 6.55
C GLN A 76 15.12 0.08 6.39
N ALA A 77 13.96 -0.52 6.10
CA ALA A 77 12.74 0.24 5.90
C ALA A 77 12.28 0.92 7.19
N GLN A 78 11.91 2.20 7.05
CA GLN A 78 11.11 2.91 8.03
C GLN A 78 9.67 2.42 7.93
N GLU A 79 9.08 2.07 9.07
CA GLU A 79 7.70 1.62 9.17
C GLU A 79 6.89 2.68 9.92
N VAL A 80 5.76 3.08 9.35
CA VAL A 80 4.82 4.02 9.98
C VAL A 80 3.42 3.44 9.90
N ILE A 81 2.76 3.35 11.05
CA ILE A 81 1.36 2.96 11.14
C ILE A 81 0.52 4.21 11.38
N ILE A 82 -0.43 4.48 10.49
CA ILE A 82 -1.38 5.58 10.64
C ILE A 82 -2.56 5.06 11.45
N GLU A 83 -2.72 5.62 12.64
CA GLU A 83 -3.83 5.28 13.54
C GLU A 83 -5.18 5.67 12.91
N LYS A 84 -6.26 4.96 13.31
CA LYS A 84 -7.63 5.20 12.83
C LYS A 84 -7.86 5.02 11.31
N THR A 85 -6.93 4.40 10.59
CA THR A 85 -7.07 4.04 9.16
C THR A 85 -7.06 2.53 8.94
N ARG A 86 -7.51 2.09 7.76
CA ARG A 86 -7.62 0.70 7.33
C ARG A 86 -6.72 0.45 6.11
N HIS A 87 -7.28 0.00 4.99
CA HIS A 87 -6.53 -0.48 3.83
C HIS A 87 -5.94 0.65 2.97
N CYS A 88 -6.59 1.83 2.95
CA CYS A 88 -6.19 2.95 2.10
C CYS A 88 -5.89 4.19 2.96
N PRO A 89 -4.79 4.18 3.73
CA PRO A 89 -4.48 5.28 4.65
C PRO A 89 -4.31 6.64 3.95
N HIS A 90 -3.91 6.66 2.68
CA HIS A 90 -3.80 7.87 1.86
C HIS A 90 -5.15 8.51 1.53
N ASP A 91 -6.22 7.73 1.42
CA ASP A 91 -7.58 8.23 1.19
C ASP A 91 -8.32 8.50 2.51
N GLU A 92 -8.06 7.69 3.55
CA GLU A 92 -8.75 7.77 4.84
C GLU A 92 -8.25 8.93 5.72
N ASP A 93 -6.94 9.19 5.73
CA ASP A 93 -6.30 10.33 6.40
C ASP A 93 -5.15 10.90 5.52
N PRO A 94 -5.48 11.63 4.45
CA PRO A 94 -4.50 12.20 3.54
C PRO A 94 -3.55 13.19 4.23
N HIS A 95 -3.99 13.86 5.29
CA HIS A 95 -3.15 14.83 6.00
C HIS A 95 -1.99 14.15 6.71
N THR A 96 -2.28 13.12 7.51
CA THR A 96 -1.23 12.35 8.20
C THR A 96 -0.36 11.60 7.20
N PHE A 97 -0.95 10.99 6.16
CA PHE A 97 -0.20 10.30 5.11
C PHE A 97 0.78 11.24 4.40
N ASN A 98 0.32 12.41 3.96
CA ASN A 98 1.16 13.36 3.22
C ASN A 98 2.25 13.98 4.09
N ALA A 99 2.00 14.21 5.39
CA ALA A 99 3.02 14.67 6.32
C ALA A 99 4.15 13.63 6.46
N VAL A 100 3.80 12.38 6.73
CA VAL A 100 4.76 11.27 6.85
C VAL A 100 5.57 11.08 5.56
N LEU A 101 4.90 11.14 4.41
CA LEU A 101 5.57 11.04 3.11
C LEU A 101 6.52 12.21 2.86
N SER A 102 6.08 13.44 3.16
CA SER A 102 6.88 14.65 2.96
C SER A 102 8.15 14.63 3.83
N ASP A 103 8.05 14.22 5.09
CA ASP A 103 9.20 14.11 6.00
C ASP A 103 10.24 13.09 5.50
N PHE A 104 9.77 11.95 4.99
CA PHE A 104 10.64 10.93 4.42
C PHE A 104 11.36 11.39 3.14
N LEU A 105 10.67 12.18 2.30
CA LEU A 105 11.25 12.76 1.09
C LEU A 105 12.21 13.90 1.39
N ALA A 106 11.90 14.75 2.37
CA ALA A 106 12.77 15.85 2.79
C ALA A 106 14.12 15.35 3.33
N THR A 107 14.11 14.23 4.04
CA THR A 107 15.32 13.55 4.54
C THR A 107 16.08 12.77 3.45
N ALA A 108 15.60 12.79 2.19
CA ALA A 108 16.29 12.22 1.02
C ALA A 108 17.26 13.20 0.34
N GLY A 109 17.15 14.49 0.65
CA GLY A 109 17.96 15.54 0.06
C GLY A 109 19.23 15.77 0.87
N ASP A 110 20.27 14.99 0.56
CA ASP A 110 21.70 15.35 0.57
C ASP A 110 22.46 14.37 -0.35
#